data_AF-A0A358XZY4-F1
#
_entry.id   AF-A0A358XZY4-F1
#
_cell.length_a   1.000
_cell.length_b   1.000
_cell.length_c   1.000
_cell.angle_alpha   90.00
_cell.angle_beta   90.00
_cell.angle_gamma   90.00
#
_symmetry.space_group_name_H-M   'P 1'
#
loop_
_entity.id
_entity.type
_entity.pdbx_description
1 polymer ?
#
loop_
_entity_poly.entity_id
_entity_poly.type
_entity_poly.pdbx_seq_one_letter_code
_entity_poly.pdbx_strand_id
1 'polypeptide(L)'
;QTLKIPVFDKAADNQLTESNWTSMTLPVDLIILEGWFVGLDPEPSERLLEPINQLESTEDADGSWRNFVNSALRADFTEIFNRLDSLLMLRAPSFEQVFAWRSLQEEKLIRQRASVIDTDLDGLMDSGEIKHFIQHFERLTRHALNTLPEKADLVFHLDVRHRVVSTTQK
;
A
#
# COMPACT_ATOMS: atom_id res chain seq x y z
N GLN A 1 23.93 -7.03 20.13
CA GLN A 1 24.24 -6.24 18.91
C GLN A 1 23.15 -5.21 18.74
N THR A 2 23.48 -3.99 18.30
CA THR A 2 22.48 -2.93 18.07
C THR A 2 22.38 -2.64 16.59
N LEU A 3 21.15 -2.59 16.07
CA LEU A 3 20.82 -2.24 14.70
C LEU A 3 20.05 -0.91 14.70
N LYS A 4 20.24 -0.09 13.66
CA LYS A 4 19.40 1.08 13.41
C LYS A 4 18.41 0.79 12.30
N ILE A 5 17.14 1.12 12.53
CA ILE A 5 16.05 0.93 11.59
C ILE A 5 15.62 2.30 11.05
N PRO A 6 15.61 2.50 9.71
CA PRO A 6 15.05 3.68 9.07
C PRO A 6 13.68 4.07 9.59
N VAL A 7 13.44 5.38 9.69
CA VAL A 7 12.13 5.93 10.01
C VAL A 7 11.73 6.86 8.86
N PHE A 8 10.53 6.66 8.32
CA PHE A 8 9.98 7.49 7.27
C PHE A 8 9.03 8.53 7.87
N ASP A 9 9.28 9.81 7.58
CA ASP A 9 8.37 10.91 7.94
C ASP A 9 7.35 11.09 6.83
N LYS A 10 6.10 10.71 7.12
CA LYS A 10 4.99 10.81 6.17
C LYS A 10 4.60 12.25 5.84
N ALA A 11 4.84 13.21 6.75
CA ALA A 11 4.49 14.60 6.50
C ALA A 11 5.51 15.29 5.59
N ALA A 12 6.78 14.93 5.72
CA ALA A 12 7.86 15.42 4.85
C ALA A 12 8.06 14.57 3.58
N ASP A 13 7.32 13.47 3.46
CA ASP A 13 7.45 12.44 2.41
C ASP A 13 8.90 12.01 2.18
N ASN A 14 9.66 11.82 3.26
CA ASN A 14 11.08 11.50 3.18
C ASN A 14 11.56 10.66 4.38
N GLN A 15 12.67 9.95 4.17
CA GLN A 15 13.35 9.24 5.24
C GLN A 15 14.03 10.23 6.19
N LEU A 16 13.89 10.02 7.50
CA LEU A 16 14.62 10.78 8.50
C LEU A 16 16.12 10.49 8.44
N THR A 17 16.93 11.46 8.90
CA THR A 17 18.38 11.28 9.03
C THR A 17 18.74 10.13 9.96
N GLU A 18 19.89 9.48 9.74
CA GLU A 18 20.35 8.31 10.54
C GLU A 18 20.47 8.56 12.04
N SER A 19 20.60 9.81 12.47
CA SER A 19 20.59 10.21 13.88
C SER A 19 19.22 9.99 14.54
N ASN A 20 18.15 10.02 13.74
CA ASN A 20 16.76 9.86 14.16
C ASN A 20 16.21 8.45 13.86
N TRP A 21 17.04 7.54 13.35
CA TRP A 21 16.64 6.14 13.16
C TRP A 21 16.45 5.45 14.50
N THR A 22 15.48 4.54 14.54
CA THR A 22 15.16 3.81 15.77
C THR A 22 16.24 2.76 16.01
N SER A 23 16.81 2.76 17.22
CA SER A 23 17.80 1.74 17.62
C SER A 23 17.09 0.54 18.23
N MET A 24 17.45 -0.66 17.79
CA MET A 24 16.92 -1.92 18.27
C MET A 24 18.05 -2.83 18.72
N THR A 25 17.88 -3.47 19.88
CA THR A 25 18.85 -4.43 20.42
C THR A 25 18.45 -5.84 20.02
N LEU A 26 19.41 -6.61 19.52
CA LEU A 26 19.24 -8.00 19.12
C LEU A 26 19.65 -8.97 20.25
N PRO A 27 19.06 -10.18 20.31
CA PRO A 27 18.10 -10.73 19.34
C PRO A 27 16.67 -10.19 19.52
N VAL A 28 15.84 -10.36 18.50
CA VAL A 28 14.39 -10.15 18.57
C VAL A 28 13.67 -11.46 18.29
N ASP A 29 12.51 -11.65 18.94
CA ASP A 29 11.72 -12.88 18.80
C ASP A 29 10.77 -12.84 17.59
N LEU A 30 10.35 -11.65 17.16
CA LEU A 30 9.38 -11.44 16.08
C LEU A 30 9.70 -10.18 15.28
N ILE A 31 9.61 -10.28 13.96
CA ILE A 31 9.65 -9.15 13.03
C ILE A 31 8.31 -9.08 12.32
N ILE A 32 7.67 -7.91 12.34
CA ILE A 32 6.46 -7.64 11.56
C ILE A 32 6.87 -6.78 10.38
N LEU A 33 6.79 -7.34 9.17
CA LEU A 33 6.87 -6.60 7.93
C LEU A 33 5.45 -6.27 7.47
N GLU A 34 5.12 -4.99 7.38
CA GLU A 34 3.80 -4.53 6.94
C GLU A 34 3.90 -3.73 5.63
N GLY A 35 2.86 -3.86 4.80
CA GLY A 35 2.70 -3.10 3.58
C GLY A 35 1.62 -3.70 2.69
N TRP A 36 0.97 -2.87 1.89
CA TRP A 36 -0.17 -3.26 1.04
C TRP A 36 0.11 -4.26 -0.09
N PHE A 37 1.37 -4.47 -0.48
CA PHE A 37 1.78 -5.42 -1.52
C PHE A 37 2.72 -6.50 -0.98
N VAL A 38 2.90 -6.60 0.34
CA VAL A 38 3.80 -7.61 0.93
C VAL A 38 3.34 -9.01 0.52
N GLY A 39 4.27 -9.80 -0.03
CA GLY A 39 4.00 -11.16 -0.51
C GLY A 39 3.42 -11.24 -1.93
N LEU A 40 3.25 -10.11 -2.62
CA LEU A 40 2.67 -10.07 -3.96
C LEU A 40 3.67 -10.51 -5.03
N ASP A 41 3.24 -11.41 -5.91
CA ASP A 41 4.03 -11.80 -7.09
C ASP A 41 3.82 -10.82 -8.24
N PRO A 42 4.75 -10.75 -9.20
CA PRO A 42 4.54 -10.04 -10.45
C PRO A 42 3.26 -10.51 -11.18
N GLU A 43 2.56 -9.58 -11.82
CA GLU A 43 1.51 -9.89 -12.78
C GLU A 43 2.07 -10.53 -14.07
N PRO A 44 1.29 -11.41 -14.72
CA PRO A 44 1.60 -11.88 -16.07
C PRO A 44 1.71 -10.71 -17.06
N SER A 45 2.67 -10.79 -17.99
CA SER A 45 2.94 -9.76 -18.99
C SER A 45 1.71 -9.36 -19.80
N GLU A 46 0.82 -10.30 -20.06
CA GLU A 46 -0.39 -10.10 -20.85
C GLU A 46 -1.38 -9.16 -20.16
N ARG A 47 -1.36 -9.11 -18.82
CA ARG A 47 -2.19 -8.20 -18.03
C ARG A 47 -1.68 -6.76 -18.01
N LEU A 48 -0.43 -6.54 -18.43
CA LEU A 48 0.19 -5.22 -18.49
C LEU A 48 0.04 -4.55 -19.85
N LEU A 49 -0.59 -5.20 -20.84
CA LEU A 49 -0.78 -4.62 -22.18
C LEU A 49 -1.86 -3.53 -22.17
N GLU A 50 -2.98 -3.80 -21.50
CA GLU A 50 -4.12 -2.89 -21.48
C GLU A 50 -4.13 -2.03 -20.21
N PRO A 51 -4.41 -0.73 -20.33
CA PRO A 51 -4.61 0.13 -19.17
C PRO A 51 -5.87 -0.28 -18.40
N ILE A 52 -5.81 -0.21 -17.07
CA ILE A 52 -6.97 -0.53 -16.23
C ILE A 52 -7.72 0.72 -15.73
N ASN A 53 -7.12 1.90 -15.88
CA ASN A 53 -7.70 3.16 -15.44
C ASN A 53 -7.22 4.34 -16.30
N GLN A 54 -7.72 5.53 -15.98
CA GLN A 54 -7.47 6.73 -16.76
C GLN A 54 -5.98 7.10 -16.73
N LEU A 55 -5.36 7.06 -15.55
CA LEU A 55 -3.94 7.35 -15.37
C LEU A 55 -3.10 6.48 -16.31
N GLU A 56 -3.32 5.17 -16.31
CA GLU A 56 -2.55 4.30 -17.18
C GLU A 56 -2.81 4.56 -18.67
N SER A 57 -4.04 4.93 -19.03
CA SER A 57 -4.38 5.21 -20.43
C SER A 57 -3.77 6.50 -20.98
N THR A 58 -3.52 7.50 -20.13
CA THR A 58 -3.08 8.84 -20.57
C THR A 58 -1.66 9.20 -20.16
N GLU A 59 -1.22 8.76 -18.99
CA GLU A 59 0.08 9.12 -18.40
C GLU A 59 1.09 7.97 -18.45
N ASP A 60 0.60 6.72 -18.53
CA ASP A 60 1.41 5.51 -18.76
C ASP A 60 1.05 4.82 -20.08
N ALA A 61 0.79 5.60 -21.14
CA ALA A 61 0.30 5.07 -22.41
C ALA A 61 1.30 4.11 -23.10
N ASP A 62 2.59 4.26 -22.82
CA ASP A 62 3.64 3.33 -23.28
C ASP A 62 3.84 2.12 -22.34
N GLY A 63 3.17 2.12 -21.18
CA GLY A 63 3.25 1.10 -20.16
C GLY A 63 4.57 1.07 -19.39
N SER A 64 5.42 2.08 -19.50
CA SER A 64 6.72 2.15 -18.84
C SER A 64 6.60 2.00 -17.31
N TRP A 65 5.63 2.68 -16.69
CA TRP A 65 5.42 2.67 -15.25
C TRP A 65 4.90 1.34 -14.75
N ARG A 66 3.82 0.78 -15.34
CA ARG A 66 3.30 -0.53 -14.90
C ARG A 66 4.29 -1.67 -15.15
N ASN A 67 5.11 -1.61 -16.21
CA ASN A 67 6.19 -2.57 -16.43
C ASN A 67 7.33 -2.40 -15.41
N PHE A 68 7.66 -1.17 -15.04
CA PHE A 68 8.63 -0.90 -13.98
C PHE A 68 8.16 -1.50 -12.65
N VAL A 69 6.93 -1.22 -12.21
CA VAL A 69 6.36 -1.78 -10.98
C VAL A 69 6.42 -3.30 -10.99
N ASN A 70 6.01 -3.94 -12.11
CA ASN A 70 6.05 -5.39 -12.22
C ASN A 70 7.48 -5.97 -12.20
N SER A 71 8.44 -5.22 -12.74
CA SER A 71 9.86 -5.61 -12.73
C SER A 71 10.46 -5.49 -11.34
N ALA A 72 10.12 -4.43 -10.60
CA ALA A 72 10.54 -4.23 -9.21
C ALA A 72 10.03 -5.36 -8.30
N LEU A 73 8.76 -5.78 -8.43
CA LEU A 73 8.24 -6.96 -7.68
C LEU A 73 9.09 -8.21 -7.92
N ARG A 74 9.52 -8.43 -9.17
CA ARG A 74 10.30 -9.60 -9.57
C ARG A 74 11.74 -9.54 -9.10
N ALA A 75 12.37 -8.37 -9.19
CA ALA A 75 13.80 -8.21 -8.95
C ALA A 75 14.11 -7.87 -7.48
N ASP A 76 13.37 -6.92 -6.90
CA ASP A 76 13.77 -6.27 -5.65
C ASP A 76 13.05 -6.87 -4.43
N PHE A 77 11.81 -7.34 -4.60
CA PHE A 77 10.96 -7.78 -3.48
C PHE A 77 10.85 -9.30 -3.31
N THR A 78 11.19 -10.07 -4.34
CA THR A 78 11.06 -11.53 -4.31
C THR A 78 11.91 -12.16 -3.20
N GLU A 79 13.14 -11.68 -2.99
CA GLU A 79 14.00 -12.23 -1.93
C GLU A 79 13.40 -12.00 -0.53
N ILE A 80 12.96 -10.77 -0.23
CA ILE A 80 12.43 -10.44 1.09
C ILE A 80 11.11 -11.17 1.36
N PHE A 81 10.25 -11.33 0.35
CA PHE A 81 8.99 -12.06 0.51
C PHE A 81 9.18 -13.57 0.70
N ASN A 82 10.22 -14.15 0.10
CA ASN A 82 10.58 -15.56 0.33
C ASN A 82 11.13 -15.85 1.74
N ARG A 83 11.45 -14.81 2.52
CA ARG A 83 11.91 -14.93 3.91
C ARG A 83 10.77 -14.86 4.93
N LEU A 84 9.53 -14.66 4.48
CA LEU A 84 8.37 -14.60 5.37
C LEU A 84 8.04 -16.00 5.90
N ASP A 85 8.05 -16.15 7.23
CA ASP A 85 7.61 -17.38 7.90
C ASP A 85 6.08 -17.54 7.87
N SER A 86 5.35 -16.42 7.86
CA SER A 86 3.90 -16.39 7.69
C SER A 86 3.43 -15.09 7.05
N LEU A 87 2.37 -15.18 6.23
CA LEU A 87 1.70 -14.08 5.56
C LEU A 87 0.25 -13.94 6.03
N LEU A 88 -0.07 -12.77 6.57
CA LEU A 88 -1.42 -12.39 6.99
C LEU A 88 -1.97 -11.33 6.05
N MET A 89 -3.22 -11.49 5.61
CA MET A 89 -3.89 -10.52 4.74
C MET A 89 -5.13 -9.93 5.40
N LEU A 90 -5.23 -8.60 5.41
CA LEU A 90 -6.47 -7.87 5.67
C LEU A 90 -7.15 -7.58 4.33
N ARG A 91 -8.10 -8.42 3.93
CA ARG A 91 -8.75 -8.34 2.62
C ARG A 91 -9.91 -7.36 2.64
N ALA A 92 -9.76 -6.23 1.92
CA ALA A 92 -10.85 -5.30 1.65
C ALA A 92 -11.92 -5.95 0.75
N PRO A 93 -13.20 -5.49 0.81
CA PRO A 93 -14.26 -5.98 -0.07
C PRO A 93 -13.93 -5.82 -1.57
N SER A 94 -13.37 -4.66 -1.94
CA SER A 94 -13.00 -4.32 -3.30
C SER A 94 -12.06 -3.10 -3.31
N PHE A 95 -11.47 -2.80 -4.47
CA PHE A 95 -10.67 -1.57 -4.63
C PHE A 95 -11.52 -0.30 -4.47
N GLU A 96 -12.77 -0.31 -4.94
CA GLU A 96 -13.70 0.81 -4.79
C GLU A 96 -13.96 1.12 -3.32
N GLN A 97 -14.00 0.09 -2.48
CA GLN A 97 -14.10 0.28 -1.04
C GLN A 97 -12.83 0.89 -0.43
N VAL A 98 -11.64 0.50 -0.92
CA VAL A 98 -10.36 1.13 -0.54
C VAL A 98 -10.36 2.61 -0.92
N PHE A 99 -10.83 2.94 -2.13
CA PHE A 99 -11.01 4.33 -2.56
C PHE A 99 -11.97 5.09 -1.64
N ALA A 100 -13.13 4.52 -1.31
CA ALA A 100 -14.10 5.16 -0.43
C ALA A 100 -13.52 5.42 0.98
N TRP A 101 -12.72 4.49 1.52
CA TRP A 101 -12.02 4.68 2.79
C TRP A 101 -10.98 5.80 2.72
N ARG A 102 -10.19 5.84 1.64
CA ARG A 102 -9.20 6.90 1.43
C ARG A 102 -9.86 8.27 1.34
N SER A 103 -10.93 8.40 0.55
CA SER A 103 -11.68 9.64 0.40
C SER A 103 -12.28 10.12 1.73
N LEU A 104 -12.82 9.21 2.55
CA LEU A 104 -13.35 9.56 3.88
C LEU A 104 -12.24 9.99 4.85
N GLN A 105 -11.06 9.39 4.76
CA GLN A 105 -9.91 9.78 5.57
C GLN A 105 -9.46 11.20 5.25
N GLU A 106 -9.33 11.53 3.97
CA GLU A 106 -8.96 12.87 3.51
C GLU A 106 -10.02 13.91 3.87
N GLU A 107 -11.31 13.61 3.66
CA GLU A 107 -12.38 14.52 4.08
C GLU A 107 -12.33 14.85 5.58
N LYS A 108 -12.04 13.85 6.42
CA LYS A 108 -11.86 14.06 7.86
C LYS A 108 -10.64 14.93 8.17
N LEU A 109 -9.52 14.73 7.46
CA LEU A 109 -8.31 15.55 7.63
C LEU A 109 -8.57 17.01 7.24
N ILE A 110 -9.25 17.25 6.11
CA ILE A 110 -9.65 18.59 5.67
C ILE A 110 -10.53 19.25 6.73
N ARG A 111 -11.58 18.58 7.21
CA ARG A 111 -12.48 19.13 8.24
C ARG A 111 -11.76 19.43 9.56
N GLN A 112 -10.82 18.58 9.98
CA GLN A 112 -10.04 18.79 11.19
C GLN A 112 -9.11 20.01 11.04
N ARG A 113 -8.40 20.14 9.92
CA ARG A 113 -7.49 21.28 9.67
C ARG A 113 -8.24 22.59 9.46
N ALA A 114 -9.38 22.57 8.76
CA ALA A 114 -10.23 23.76 8.58
C ALA A 114 -10.82 24.32 9.89
N SER A 115 -10.85 23.52 10.96
CA SER A 115 -11.28 23.96 12.29
C SER A 115 -10.19 24.68 13.10
N VAL A 116 -8.94 24.66 12.62
CA VAL A 116 -7.80 25.33 13.25
C VAL A 116 -7.49 26.60 12.46
N ILE A 117 -7.72 27.76 13.09
CA ILE A 117 -7.36 29.07 12.51
C ILE A 117 -5.83 29.11 12.38
N ASP A 118 -5.33 29.48 11.20
CA ASP A 118 -3.89 29.67 10.90
C ASP A 118 -3.06 28.38 10.68
N THR A 119 -3.66 27.34 10.08
CA THR A 119 -2.91 26.15 9.63
C THR A 119 -2.67 26.18 8.13
N ASP A 120 -1.42 25.94 7.74
CA ASP A 120 -1.00 25.75 6.35
C ASP A 120 -1.76 24.55 5.74
N LEU A 121 -2.40 24.77 4.60
CA LEU A 121 -3.22 23.75 3.91
C LEU A 121 -2.40 22.93 2.91
N ASP A 122 -1.08 23.18 2.84
CA ASP A 122 -0.15 22.40 2.02
C ASP A 122 -0.26 20.90 2.31
N GLY A 123 -0.44 20.13 1.24
CA GLY A 123 -0.60 18.67 1.26
C GLY A 123 -2.03 18.14 1.38
N LEU A 124 -3.06 19.00 1.38
CA LEU A 124 -4.46 18.55 1.26
C LEU A 124 -4.85 18.38 -0.20
N MET A 125 -5.32 17.18 -0.58
CA MET A 125 -5.79 16.89 -1.93
C MET A 125 -7.28 17.19 -2.08
N ASP A 126 -7.67 17.79 -3.19
CA ASP A 126 -9.07 17.88 -3.59
C ASP A 126 -9.62 16.53 -4.07
N SER A 127 -10.94 16.46 -4.32
CA SER A 127 -11.58 15.21 -4.73
C SER A 127 -11.07 14.63 -6.07
N GLY A 128 -10.61 15.49 -6.98
CA GLY A 128 -10.01 15.10 -8.25
C GLY A 128 -8.59 14.57 -8.06
N GLU A 129 -7.80 15.26 -7.23
CA GLU A 129 -6.44 14.84 -6.84
C GLU A 129 -6.45 13.51 -6.10
N ILE A 130 -7.39 13.26 -5.19
CA ILE A 130 -7.53 11.96 -4.52
C ILE A 130 -7.86 10.85 -5.53
N LYS A 131 -8.74 11.14 -6.50
CA LYS A 131 -9.10 10.19 -7.55
C LYS A 131 -7.93 9.90 -8.48
N HIS A 132 -7.09 10.87 -8.77
CA HIS A 132 -5.86 10.66 -9.54
C HIS A 132 -4.81 9.89 -8.72
N PHE A 133 -4.60 10.28 -7.46
CA PHE A 133 -3.70 9.63 -6.51
C PHE A 133 -4.02 8.14 -6.37
N ILE A 134 -5.29 7.77 -6.11
CA ILE A 134 -5.64 6.36 -5.89
C ILE A 134 -5.37 5.47 -7.11
N GLN A 135 -5.42 6.04 -8.33
CA GLN A 135 -5.21 5.28 -9.56
C GLN A 135 -3.79 4.72 -9.67
N HIS A 136 -2.80 5.36 -9.03
CA HIS A 136 -1.43 4.85 -8.93
C HIS A 136 -1.35 3.52 -8.16
N PHE A 137 -2.37 3.20 -7.36
CA PHE A 137 -2.38 2.01 -6.51
C PHE A 137 -3.38 0.96 -6.96
N GLU A 138 -4.20 1.28 -7.97
CA GLU A 138 -5.31 0.45 -8.40
C GLU A 138 -4.88 -0.92 -8.89
N ARG A 139 -3.91 -0.96 -9.81
CA ARG A 139 -3.44 -2.20 -10.42
C ARG A 139 -2.92 -3.16 -9.35
N LEU A 140 -1.98 -2.67 -8.55
CA LEU A 140 -1.33 -3.44 -7.51
C LEU A 140 -2.33 -3.93 -6.46
N THR A 141 -3.26 -3.07 -6.05
CA THR A 141 -4.29 -3.42 -5.07
C THR A 141 -5.25 -4.46 -5.62
N ARG A 142 -5.72 -4.32 -6.86
CA ARG A 142 -6.59 -5.31 -7.50
C ARG A 142 -5.89 -6.65 -7.65
N HIS A 143 -4.63 -6.64 -8.07
CA HIS A 143 -3.81 -7.86 -8.16
C HIS A 143 -3.65 -8.53 -6.78
N ALA A 144 -3.35 -7.76 -5.74
CA ALA A 144 -3.26 -8.24 -4.36
C ALA A 144 -4.57 -8.86 -3.87
N LEU A 145 -5.71 -8.18 -4.09
CA LEU A 145 -7.03 -8.67 -3.70
C LEU A 145 -7.43 -9.98 -4.40
N ASN A 146 -6.89 -10.23 -5.59
CA ASN A 146 -7.19 -11.40 -6.41
C ASN A 146 -6.26 -12.59 -6.14
N THR A 147 -5.02 -12.36 -5.73
CA THR A 147 -3.99 -13.43 -5.68
C THR A 147 -3.46 -13.72 -4.29
N LEU A 148 -3.32 -12.71 -3.42
CA LEU A 148 -2.84 -12.95 -2.05
C LEU A 148 -3.73 -13.87 -1.20
N PRO A 149 -5.07 -13.91 -1.35
CA PRO A 149 -5.88 -14.81 -0.55
C PRO A 149 -5.53 -16.30 -0.69
N GLU A 150 -4.96 -16.71 -1.82
CA GLU A 150 -4.55 -18.10 -2.06
C GLU A 150 -3.15 -18.41 -1.49
N LYS A 151 -2.36 -17.35 -1.25
CA LYS A 151 -0.98 -17.43 -0.76
C LYS A 151 -0.88 -17.24 0.75
N ALA A 152 -1.67 -16.34 1.32
CA ALA A 152 -1.64 -16.00 2.75
C ALA A 152 -2.05 -17.20 3.61
N ASP A 153 -1.39 -17.35 4.76
CA ASP A 153 -1.74 -18.40 5.74
C ASP A 153 -3.06 -18.08 6.44
N LEU A 154 -3.36 -16.79 6.63
CA LEU A 154 -4.60 -16.31 7.22
C LEU A 154 -5.10 -15.04 6.54
N VAL A 155 -6.34 -15.08 6.09
CA VAL A 155 -7.04 -13.96 5.45
C VAL A 155 -8.18 -13.51 6.35
N PHE A 156 -8.15 -12.26 6.79
CA PHE A 156 -9.27 -11.60 7.44
C PHE A 156 -10.08 -10.85 6.40
N HIS A 157 -11.33 -11.25 6.19
CA HIS A 157 -12.24 -10.54 5.28
C HIS A 157 -12.90 -9.39 6.03
N LEU A 158 -12.68 -8.18 5.54
CA LEU A 158 -13.25 -6.97 6.12
C LEU A 158 -14.57 -6.63 5.43
N ASP A 159 -15.52 -6.08 6.19
CA ASP A 159 -16.67 -5.37 5.63
C ASP A 159 -16.35 -3.89 5.38
N VAL A 160 -17.33 -3.17 4.81
CA VAL A 160 -17.24 -1.73 4.50
C VAL A 160 -16.99 -0.83 5.73
N ARG A 161 -17.14 -1.37 6.95
CA ARG A 161 -16.90 -0.69 8.23
C ARG A 161 -15.61 -1.15 8.91
N HIS A 162 -14.70 -1.80 8.17
CA HIS A 162 -13.45 -2.38 8.68
C HIS A 162 -13.62 -3.48 9.73
N ARG A 163 -14.80 -4.11 9.82
CA ARG A 163 -15.01 -5.23 10.74
C ARG A 163 -14.61 -6.53 10.07
N VAL A 164 -13.91 -7.39 10.79
CA VAL A 164 -13.68 -8.77 10.36
C VAL A 164 -15.02 -9.51 10.36
N VAL A 165 -15.45 -9.97 9.19
CA VAL A 165 -16.70 -10.74 9.03
C VAL A 165 -16.47 -12.23 8.87
N SER A 166 -15.29 -12.62 8.38
CA SER A 166 -14.88 -14.02 8.28
C SER A 166 -13.36 -14.13 8.21
N THR A 167 -12.86 -15.34 8.46
CA THR A 167 -11.45 -15.70 8.30
C THR A 167 -11.31 -16.92 7.42
N THR A 168 -10.26 -16.95 6.61
CA THR A 168 -9.85 -18.15 5.85
C THR A 168 -8.43 -18.50 6.26
N GLN A 169 -8.20 -19.75 6.65
CA GLN A 169 -6.88 -20.27 7.03
C GLN A 169 -6.50 -21.40 6.08
N LYS A 170 -5.23 -21.45 5.69
CA LYS A 170 -4.66 -22.50 4.85
C LYS A 170 -4.11 -23.66 5.67
#